data_AF-A0A381X2U3-F1
#
_entry.id   AF-A0A381X2U3-F1
#
_cell.length_a   1.000
_cell.length_b   1.000
_cell.length_c   1.000
_cell.angle_alpha   90.00
_cell.angle_beta   90.00
_cell.angle_gamma   90.00
#
_symmetry.space_group_name_H-M   'P 1'
#
loop_
_entity.id
_entity.type
_entity.pdbx_description
1 polymer ?
#
loop_
_entity_poly.entity_id
_entity_poly.type
_entity_poly.pdbx_seq_one_letter_code
_entity_poly.pdbx_strand_id
1 'polypeptide(L)'
;MAKNEKMKKSNKAFPNRTFTDEQIKNMSSDDMILSTYQCQFVDKKNSKKVAHQLLRILLRIVNHHAIEMNQLWYKVELGNLEELRVNDVITEEEWEKEQKRLIDVWKPSKNFNDD
;
A
#
# COMPACT_ATOMS: atom_id res chain seq x y z
N MET A 1 56.80 -4.11 -13.22
CA MET A 1 55.95 -2.96 -12.81
C MET A 1 54.49 -3.35 -13.01
N ALA A 2 53.80 -3.76 -11.95
CA ALA A 2 52.39 -4.15 -12.02
C ALA A 2 51.51 -2.90 -12.12
N LYS A 3 50.73 -2.78 -13.19
CA LYS A 3 49.75 -1.71 -13.37
C LYS A 3 48.62 -1.92 -12.36
N ASN A 4 48.62 -1.10 -11.32
CA ASN A 4 47.56 -1.05 -10.33
C ASN A 4 46.38 -0.27 -10.96
N GLU A 5 45.55 -0.96 -11.74
CA GLU A 5 44.29 -0.40 -12.22
C GLU A 5 43.41 -0.14 -11.00
N LYS A 6 43.37 1.13 -10.57
CA LYS A 6 42.39 1.61 -9.61
C LYS A 6 41.01 1.28 -10.18
N MET A 7 40.40 0.20 -9.67
CA MET A 7 38.97 -0.03 -9.82
C MET A 7 38.28 1.23 -9.31
N LYS A 8 37.84 2.09 -10.23
CA LYS A 8 36.85 3.11 -9.93
C LYS A 8 35.61 2.32 -9.51
N LYS A 9 35.45 2.10 -8.20
CA LYS A 9 34.14 1.85 -7.61
C LYS A 9 33.31 3.08 -7.97
N SER A 10 32.67 3.04 -9.14
CA SER A 10 31.50 3.84 -9.37
C SER A 10 30.52 3.36 -8.30
N ASN A 11 30.43 4.13 -7.21
CA ASN A 11 29.20 4.16 -6.44
C ASN A 11 28.16 4.67 -7.43
N LYS A 12 27.59 3.76 -8.24
CA LYS A 12 26.25 4.00 -8.77
C LYS A 12 25.44 4.28 -7.51
N ALA A 13 24.99 5.52 -7.37
CA ALA A 13 24.06 5.90 -6.33
C ALA A 13 22.80 5.05 -6.55
N PHE A 14 22.76 3.88 -5.91
CA PHE A 14 21.69 2.89 -5.92
C PHE A 14 21.30 2.37 -7.32
N PRO A 15 22.03 1.39 -7.90
CA PRO A 15 21.52 0.65 -9.04
C PRO A 15 20.45 -0.32 -8.53
N ASN A 16 19.20 -0.06 -8.91
CA ASN A 16 17.96 -0.77 -8.56
C ASN A 16 17.35 -0.35 -7.22
N ARG A 17 16.41 0.61 -7.27
CA ARG A 17 15.49 0.97 -6.17
C ARG A 17 14.30 0.00 -6.07
N THR A 18 14.50 -1.24 -6.46
CA THR A 18 13.45 -2.25 -6.56
C THR A 18 14.04 -3.59 -6.14
N PHE A 19 13.34 -4.31 -5.26
CA PHE A 19 13.70 -5.68 -4.93
C PHE A 19 13.61 -6.55 -6.17
N THR A 20 14.57 -7.45 -6.32
CA THR A 20 14.48 -8.55 -7.30
C THR A 20 13.43 -9.56 -6.84
N ASP A 21 12.87 -10.33 -7.78
CA ASP A 21 11.91 -11.40 -7.44
C ASP A 21 12.49 -12.39 -6.43
N GLU A 22 13.80 -12.68 -6.52
CA GLU A 22 14.52 -13.54 -5.56
C GLU A 22 14.57 -12.93 -4.16
N GLN A 23 14.77 -11.61 -4.06
CA GLN A 23 14.77 -10.89 -2.78
C GLN A 23 13.37 -10.85 -2.18
N ILE A 24 12.33 -10.68 -3.00
CA ILE A 24 10.93 -10.69 -2.54
C ILE A 24 10.56 -12.08 -2.02
N LYS A 25 10.92 -13.15 -2.75
CA LYS A 25 10.61 -14.53 -2.34
C LYS A 25 11.23 -14.93 -1.00
N ASN A 26 12.40 -14.39 -0.69
CA ASN A 26 13.14 -14.69 0.54
C ASN A 26 12.90 -13.66 1.66
N MET A 27 12.01 -12.69 1.45
CA MET A 27 11.69 -11.67 2.43
C MET A 27 10.75 -12.24 3.49
N SER A 28 10.98 -11.94 4.77
CA SER A 28 10.02 -12.26 5.81
C SER A 28 8.76 -11.39 5.68
N SER A 29 7.63 -11.81 6.25
CA SER A 29 6.41 -10.99 6.27
C SER A 29 6.65 -9.62 6.91
N ASP A 30 7.45 -9.57 7.99
CA ASP A 30 7.79 -8.32 8.68
C ASP A 30 8.63 -7.39 7.80
N ASP A 31 9.59 -7.93 7.06
CA ASP A 31 10.39 -7.17 6.10
C ASP A 31 9.55 -6.66 4.93
N MET A 32 8.56 -7.42 4.48
CA MET A 32 7.61 -6.99 3.44
C MET A 32 6.76 -5.82 3.92
N ILE A 33 6.26 -5.89 5.16
CA ILE A 33 5.48 -4.82 5.80
C ILE A 33 6.35 -3.57 5.96
N LEU A 34 7.56 -3.73 6.50
CA LEU A 34 8.51 -2.62 6.70
C LEU A 34 8.88 -1.96 5.37
N SER A 35 9.16 -2.75 4.34
CA SER A 35 9.47 -2.25 2.99
C SER A 35 8.31 -1.46 2.38
N THR A 36 7.08 -1.91 2.61
CA THR A 36 5.86 -1.22 2.17
C THR A 36 5.68 0.09 2.94
N TYR A 37 5.90 0.09 4.26
CA TYR A 37 5.85 1.29 5.09
C TYR A 37 6.87 2.35 4.65
N GLN A 38 8.10 1.94 4.35
CA GLN A 38 9.16 2.86 3.89
C GLN A 38 8.81 3.58 2.58
N CYS A 39 7.92 3.02 1.75
CA CYS A 39 7.48 3.68 0.52
C CYS A 39 6.68 4.97 0.77
N GLN A 40 6.23 5.22 2.01
CA GLN A 40 5.57 6.47 2.40
C GLN A 40 6.54 7.65 2.50
N PHE A 41 7.84 7.41 2.74
CA PHE A 41 8.85 8.45 2.98
C PHE A 41 9.70 8.76 1.73
N VAL A 42 9.15 8.54 0.54
CA VAL A 42 9.84 8.77 -0.73
C VAL A 42 9.86 10.27 -1.06
N ASP A 43 10.99 10.74 -1.60
CA ASP A 43 11.14 12.12 -2.03
C ASP A 43 10.13 12.52 -3.12
N LYS A 44 9.68 13.78 -3.11
CA LYS A 44 8.67 14.30 -4.04
C LYS A 44 8.98 14.04 -5.52
N LYS A 45 10.26 13.98 -5.90
CA LYS A 45 10.68 13.70 -7.29
C LYS A 45 10.34 12.26 -7.72
N ASN A 46 10.28 11.31 -6.80
CA ASN A 46 10.05 9.90 -7.10
C ASN A 46 8.66 9.41 -6.66
N SER A 47 7.91 10.19 -5.87
CA SER A 47 6.59 9.82 -5.37
C SER A 47 5.63 9.32 -6.46
N LYS A 48 5.56 10.01 -7.61
CA LYS A 48 4.69 9.59 -8.72
C LYS A 48 5.05 8.21 -9.28
N LYS A 49 6.36 7.91 -9.39
CA LYS A 49 6.82 6.60 -9.90
C LYS A 49 6.52 5.50 -8.90
N VAL A 50 6.71 5.76 -7.61
CA VAL A 50 6.39 4.80 -6.54
C VAL A 50 4.89 4.55 -6.47
N ALA A 51 4.07 5.61 -6.48
CA ALA A 51 2.61 5.50 -6.50
C ALA A 51 2.11 4.66 -7.69
N HIS A 52 2.65 4.88 -8.89
CA HIS A 52 2.30 4.05 -10.05
C HIS A 52 2.65 2.57 -9.85
N GLN A 53 3.78 2.26 -9.23
CA GLN A 53 4.17 0.86 -9.01
C GLN A 53 3.32 0.21 -7.93
N LEU A 54 3.04 0.91 -6.83
CA LEU A 54 2.13 0.44 -5.80
C LEU A 54 0.73 0.16 -6.37
N LEU A 55 0.21 1.05 -7.24
CA LEU A 55 -1.07 0.83 -7.91
C LEU A 55 -1.04 -0.41 -8.82
N ARG A 56 0.04 -0.62 -9.59
CA ARG A 56 0.18 -1.82 -10.44
C ARG A 56 0.19 -3.11 -9.61
N ILE A 57 0.91 -3.11 -8.49
CA ILE A 57 0.98 -4.26 -7.58
C ILE A 57 -0.41 -4.52 -6.99
N LEU A 58 -1.08 -3.48 -6.49
CA LEU A 58 -2.44 -3.58 -5.95
C LEU A 58 -3.40 -4.18 -6.98
N LEU A 59 -3.45 -3.62 -8.20
CA LEU A 59 -4.31 -4.13 -9.27
C LEU A 59 -4.00 -5.58 -9.63
N ARG A 60 -2.71 -5.98 -9.63
CA ARG A 60 -2.32 -7.37 -9.88
C ARG A 60 -2.87 -8.31 -8.80
N ILE A 61 -2.74 -7.95 -7.52
CA ILE A 61 -3.24 -8.75 -6.38
C ILE A 61 -4.76 -8.86 -6.46
N VAL A 62 -5.44 -7.72 -6.63
CA VAL A 62 -6.90 -7.65 -6.68
C VAL A 62 -7.46 -8.51 -7.81
N ASN A 63 -6.85 -8.44 -9.01
CA ASN A 63 -7.26 -9.28 -10.13
C ASN A 63 -6.92 -10.76 -9.91
N HIS A 64 -5.74 -11.07 -9.34
CA HIS A 64 -5.32 -12.45 -9.15
C HIS A 64 -6.18 -13.20 -8.12
N HIS A 65 -6.62 -12.51 -7.08
CA HIS A 65 -7.42 -13.07 -5.99
C HIS A 65 -8.91 -12.72 -6.08
N ALA A 66 -9.36 -12.13 -7.20
CA ALA A 66 -10.74 -11.71 -7.40
C ALA A 66 -11.31 -10.85 -6.25
N ILE A 67 -10.48 -9.96 -5.70
CA ILE A 67 -10.88 -9.05 -4.63
C ILE A 67 -11.77 -7.95 -5.22
N GLU A 68 -12.88 -7.62 -4.54
CA GLU A 68 -13.74 -6.51 -4.95
C GLU A 68 -13.17 -5.20 -4.40
N MET A 69 -12.69 -4.32 -5.28
CA MET A 69 -11.96 -3.11 -4.86
C MET A 69 -12.84 -2.16 -4.04
N ASN A 70 -14.15 -2.05 -4.33
CA ASN A 70 -15.01 -1.15 -3.58
C ASN A 70 -15.26 -1.67 -2.16
N GLN A 71 -15.39 -2.98 -1.96
CA GLN A 71 -15.47 -3.60 -0.63
C GLN A 71 -14.17 -3.38 0.14
N LEU A 72 -13.00 -3.54 -0.50
CA LEU A 72 -11.72 -3.26 0.16
C LEU A 72 -11.64 -1.81 0.61
N TRP A 73 -12.00 -0.87 -0.27
CA TRP A 73 -12.07 0.56 0.06
C TRP A 73 -13.03 0.82 1.22
N TYR A 74 -14.25 0.29 1.17
CA TYR A 74 -15.27 0.48 2.19
C TYR A 74 -14.80 -0.03 3.57
N LYS A 75 -14.19 -1.22 3.63
CA LYS A 75 -13.63 -1.78 4.88
C LYS A 75 -12.53 -0.89 5.46
N VAL A 76 -11.68 -0.30 4.61
CA VAL A 76 -10.62 0.63 5.04
C VAL A 76 -11.24 1.92 5.61
N GLU A 77 -12.20 2.54 4.91
CA GLU A 77 -12.84 3.76 5.39
C GLU A 77 -13.59 3.55 6.71
N LEU A 78 -14.29 2.42 6.86
CA LEU A 78 -14.93 2.06 8.13
C LEU A 78 -13.91 1.91 9.27
N GLY A 79 -12.78 1.25 9.01
CA GLY A 79 -11.72 1.09 10.01
C GLY A 79 -11.15 2.44 10.45
N ASN A 80 -10.88 3.34 9.50
CA ASN A 80 -10.41 4.70 9.79
C ASN A 80 -11.45 5.48 10.60
N LEU A 81 -12.73 5.37 10.23
CA LEU A 81 -13.82 6.06 10.92
C LEU A 81 -13.98 5.57 12.37
N GLU A 82 -13.83 4.27 12.58
CA GLU A 82 -13.83 3.66 13.92
C GLU A 82 -12.63 4.10 14.75
N GLU A 83 -11.44 4.20 14.14
CA GLU A 83 -10.26 4.72 14.81
C GLU A 83 -10.46 6.17 15.27
N LEU A 84 -11.11 7.02 14.45
CA LEU A 84 -11.45 8.39 14.86
C LEU A 84 -12.43 8.42 16.04
N ARG A 85 -13.42 7.51 16.06
CA ARG A 85 -14.40 7.39 17.16
C ARG A 85 -13.73 6.93 18.46
N VAL A 86 -12.94 5.87 18.41
CA VAL A 86 -12.25 5.29 19.59
C VAL A 86 -11.25 6.27 20.20
N ASN A 87 -10.67 7.16 19.39
CA ASN A 87 -9.76 8.21 19.86
C ASN A 87 -10.47 9.52 20.22
N ASP A 88 -11.81 9.53 20.33
CA ASP A 88 -12.64 10.70 20.67
C ASP A 88 -12.39 11.92 19.76
N VAL A 89 -11.97 11.70 18.50
CA VAL A 89 -11.71 12.78 17.52
C VAL A 89 -13.00 13.29 16.91
N ILE A 90 -14.00 12.42 16.79
CA ILE A 90 -15.34 12.71 16.28
C ILE A 90 -16.39 12.26 17.31
N THR A 91 -17.56 12.89 17.26
CA THR A 91 -18.71 12.50 18.08
C THR A 91 -19.39 11.24 17.54
N GLU A 92 -20.18 10.58 18.40
CA GLU A 92 -21.01 9.43 18.00
C GLU A 92 -22.00 9.82 16.87
N GLU A 93 -22.56 11.03 16.92
CA GLU A 93 -23.48 11.55 15.90
C GLU A 93 -22.79 11.73 14.53
N GLU A 94 -21.55 12.23 14.52
CA GLU A 94 -20.73 12.38 13.31
C GLU A 94 -20.33 11.01 12.75
N TRP A 95 -19.96 10.07 13.61
CA TRP A 95 -19.66 8.69 13.23
C TRP A 95 -20.86 8.00 12.58
N GLU A 96 -22.04 8.04 13.21
CA GLU A 96 -23.26 7.42 12.67
C GLU A 96 -23.63 8.01 11.29
N LYS A 97 -23.51 9.34 11.16
CA LYS A 97 -23.81 10.04 9.90
C LYS A 97 -22.86 9.60 8.79
N GLU A 98 -21.57 9.52 9.10
CA GLU A 98 -20.55 9.17 8.11
C GLU A 98 -20.61 7.68 7.75
N GLN A 99 -20.91 6.80 8.71
CA GLN A 99 -21.15 5.39 8.46
C GLN A 99 -22.32 5.17 7.48
N LYS A 100 -23.44 5.88 7.68
CA LYS A 100 -24.58 5.86 6.74
C LYS A 100 -24.17 6.31 5.33
N ARG A 101 -23.40 7.40 5.23
CA ARG A 101 -22.86 7.89 3.94
C ARG A 101 -22.01 6.82 3.24
N LEU A 102 -21.12 6.13 3.97
CA LEU A 102 -20.26 5.09 3.41
C LEU A 102 -21.06 3.90 2.87
N ILE A 103 -22.10 3.47 3.58
CA ILE A 103 -23.02 2.41 3.12
C ILE A 103 -23.72 2.81 1.82
N ASP A 104 -24.22 4.04 1.75
CA ASP A 104 -24.93 4.56 0.57
C ASP A 104 -24.03 4.68 -0.67
N VAL A 105 -22.75 5.00 -0.48
CA VAL A 105 -21.75 5.07 -1.56
C VAL A 105 -21.33 3.68 -2.02
N TRP A 106 -21.15 2.74 -1.09
CA TRP A 106 -20.70 1.39 -1.40
C TRP A 106 -21.73 0.58 -2.20
N LYS A 107 -23.05 0.77 -1.96
CA LYS A 107 -24.16 0.02 -2.61
C LYS A 107 -23.84 -1.47 -2.79
N PRO A 108 -23.96 -2.30 -1.72
CA PRO A 108 -23.68 -3.73 -1.82
C PRO A 108 -24.45 -4.33 -2.99
N SER A 109 -23.72 -5.00 -3.90
CA SER A 109 -24.39 -5.75 -4.96
C SER A 109 -25.27 -6.82 -4.30
N LYS A 110 -26.52 -6.97 -4.77
CA LYS A 110 -27.53 -7.86 -4.16
C LYS A 110 -27.12 -9.35 -4.09
N ASN A 111 -25.99 -9.74 -4.65
CA ASN A 111 -25.56 -11.13 -4.82
C ASN A 111 -24.32 -11.51 -4.00
N PHE A 112 -23.95 -10.75 -2.97
CA PHE A 112 -22.73 -11.05 -2.23
C PHE A 112 -23.01 -11.57 -0.83
N ASN A 113 -22.50 -12.77 -0.56
CA ASN A 113 -22.37 -13.35 0.78
C ASN A 113 -20.98 -13.00 1.30
N ASP A 114 -20.90 -12.53 2.54
CA ASP A 114 -19.65 -12.46 3.28
C ASP A 114 -19.22 -13.89 3.63
N ASP A 115 -18.30 -14.46 2.85
CA ASP A 115 -17.51 -15.64 3.27
C ASP A 115 -16.31 -15.20 4.12
#